data_AF-A0A1M6W9E4-F1
#
_entry.id   AF-A0A1M6W9E4-F1
#
_cell.length_a   1.000
_cell.length_b   1.000
_cell.length_c   1.000
_cell.angle_alpha   90.00
_cell.angle_beta   90.00
_cell.angle_gamma   90.00
#
_symmetry.space_group_name_H-M   'P 1'
#
loop_
_entity.id
_entity.type
_entity.pdbx_description
1 polymer ?
#
loop_
_entity_poly.entity_id
_entity_poly.type
_entity_poly.pdbx_seq_one_letter_code
_entity_poly.pdbx_strand_id
1 'polypeptide(L)' 'MSKPLDKAAIESLLQDLSVELERRGAQTDLFLVRGAAIALAYDARRSTRDLDAAFAPTDIVREAAATVGE' A
#
# COMPACT_ATOMS: atom_id res chain seq x y z
N MET A 1 8.89 11.51 -12.37
CA MET A 1 9.44 10.35 -11.61
C MET A 1 8.83 10.41 -10.22
N SER A 2 8.24 9.33 -9.70
CA SER A 2 7.67 9.31 -8.36
C SER A 2 8.77 9.44 -7.30
N LYS A 3 8.46 10.12 -6.20
CA LYS A 3 9.36 10.24 -5.03
C LYS A 3 9.54 8.84 -4.40
N PRO A 4 10.76 8.46 -3.98
CA PRO A 4 10.95 7.22 -3.23
C PRO A 4 10.13 7.22 -1.94
N LEU A 5 9.44 6.12 -1.68
CA LEU A 5 8.64 5.87 -0.49
C LEU A 5 9.53 5.23 0.57
N ASP A 6 9.71 5.92 1.69
CA ASP A 6 10.30 5.37 2.91
C ASP A 6 9.22 4.67 3.74
N LYS A 7 9.63 4.08 4.87
CA LYS A 7 8.71 3.36 5.77
C LYS A 7 7.49 4.20 6.19
N ALA A 8 7.70 5.46 6.58
CA ALA A 8 6.62 6.32 7.04
C ALA A 8 5.64 6.66 5.91
N ALA A 9 6.15 6.92 4.71
CA ALA A 9 5.32 7.15 3.53
C ALA A 9 4.50 5.90 3.16
N ILE A 10 5.09 4.71 3.26
CA ILE A 10 4.37 3.44 3.02
C ILE A 10 3.25 3.25 4.05
N GLU A 11 3.54 3.43 5.34
CA GLU A 11 2.54 3.29 6.40
C GLU A 11 1.37 4.27 6.22
N SER A 12 1.65 5.52 5.83
CA SER A 12 0.62 6.52 5.52
C SER A 12 -0.29 6.06 4.37
N LEU A 13 0.30 5.59 3.26
CA LEU A 13 -0.49 5.13 2.11
C LEU A 13 -1.35 3.90 2.44
N LEU A 14 -0.86 2.99 3.28
CA LEU A 14 -1.65 1.84 3.73
C LEU A 14 -2.80 2.25 4.64
N GLN A 15 -2.60 3.28 5.47
CA GLN A 15 -3.66 3.84 6.30
C GLN A 15 -4.73 4.52 5.44
N ASP A 16 -4.33 5.32 4.45
CA ASP A 16 -5.26 5.99 3.52
C ASP A 16 -6.06 4.95 2.72
N LEU A 17 -5.41 3.87 2.28
CA LEU A 17 -6.08 2.74 1.63
C LEU A 17 -7.07 2.04 2.56
N SER A 18 -6.73 1.85 3.85
CA SER A 18 -7.65 1.28 4.84
C SER A 18 -8.90 2.15 5.00
N VAL A 19 -8.73 3.47 5.14
CA VAL A 19 -9.85 4.42 5.26
C VAL A 19 -10.74 4.39 4.03
N GLU A 20 -10.16 4.34 2.82
CA GLU A 20 -10.94 4.30 1.59
C GLU A 20 -11.68 2.97 1.41
N LEU A 21 -11.08 1.83 1.81
CA LEU A 21 -11.75 0.54 1.83
C LEU A 21 -12.92 0.53 2.83
N GLU A 22 -12.71 1.06 4.03
CA GLU A 22 -13.77 1.20 5.05
C GLU A 22 -14.93 2.05 4.53
N ARG A 23 -14.66 3.17 3.86
CA ARG A 23 -15.67 4.03 3.25
C ARG A 23 -16.51 3.29 2.19
N ARG A 24 -15.94 2.28 1.54
CA ARG A 24 -16.60 1.40 0.57
C ARG A 24 -17.24 0.16 1.20
N GLY A 25 -17.17 0.01 2.53
CA GLY A 25 -17.71 -1.14 3.24
C GLY A 25 -16.91 -2.43 3.00
N ALA A 26 -15.61 -2.31 2.72
CA ALA A 26 -14.73 -3.45 2.44
C ALA A 26 -13.61 -3.57 3.47
N GLN A 27 -13.21 -4.81 3.72
CA GLN A 27 -12.04 -5.16 4.52
C GLN A 27 -11.30 -6.29 3.81
N THR A 28 -9.97 -6.23 3.78
CA THR A 28 -9.13 -7.23 3.11
C THR A 28 -7.77 -7.36 3.80
N ASP A 29 -7.16 -8.53 3.64
CA ASP A 29 -5.76 -8.75 3.98
C ASP A 29 -4.87 -8.43 2.78
N LEU A 30 -3.88 -7.55 2.99
CA LEU A 30 -2.88 -7.20 2.00
C LEU A 30 -1.56 -7.92 2.29
N PHE A 31 -1.06 -8.69 1.33
CA PHE A 31 0.25 -9.34 1.41
C PHE A 31 1.27 -8.55 0.61
N LEU A 32 1.99 -7.66 1.29
CA LEU A 32 3.05 -6.86 0.65
C LEU A 32 4.20 -7.75 0.17
N VAL A 33 4.73 -7.43 -1.00
CA VAL A 33 5.84 -8.17 -1.62
C VAL A 33 6.94 -7.22 -2.11
N ARG A 34 8.06 -7.81 -2.54
CA ARG A 34 9.21 -7.11 -3.14
C ARG A 34 9.76 -5.99 -2.25
N GLY A 35 10.09 -4.84 -2.85
CA GLY A 35 10.81 -3.74 -2.20
C GLY A 35 10.08 -3.18 -0.98
N ALA A 36 8.75 -3.10 -1.03
CA ALA A 36 7.92 -2.64 0.08
C ALA A 36 8.02 -3.55 1.30
N ALA A 37 7.95 -4.87 1.09
CA ALA A 37 8.10 -5.85 2.18
C ALA A 37 9.48 -5.74 2.86
N ILE A 38 10.55 -5.56 2.08
CA ILE A 38 11.90 -5.40 2.62
C ILE A 38 12.05 -4.08 3.38
N ALA A 39 11.49 -2.98 2.86
CA ALA A 39 11.55 -1.66 3.49
C ALA A 39 10.81 -1.62 4.85
N LEU A 40 9.69 -2.35 4.97
CA LEU A 40 8.92 -2.40 6.22
C LEU A 40 9.47 -3.38 7.24
N ALA A 41 9.80 -4.61 6.79
CA ALA A 41 10.07 -5.72 7.70
C ALA A 41 11.56 -5.93 8.01
N TYR A 42 12.47 -5.45 7.16
CA TYR A 42 13.90 -5.77 7.28
C TYR A 42 14.81 -4.55 7.39
N ASP A 43 14.67 -3.55 6.51
CA ASP A 43 15.54 -2.36 6.50
C ASP A 43 14.73 -1.07 6.33
N ALA A 44 14.40 -0.44 7.46
CA ALA A 44 13.62 0.79 7.51
C ALA A 44 14.31 2.02 6.88
N ARG A 45 15.62 1.93 6.56
CA ARG A 45 16.33 3.00 5.83
C ARG A 45 16.17 2.86 4.31
N ARG A 46 15.69 1.71 3.84
CA ARG A 46 15.46 1.47 2.42
C ARG A 46 14.19 2.19 1.98
N SER A 47 14.22 2.72 0.76
CA SER A 47 13.03 3.23 0.08
C SER A 47 12.73 2.42 -1.19
N THR A 48 11.48 2.47 -1.63
CA THR A 48 10.99 1.82 -2.86
C THR A 48 10.26 2.84 -3.74
N ARG A 49 10.05 2.54 -5.02
CA ARG A 49 9.34 3.44 -5.95
C ARG A 49 7.84 3.18 -6.02
N ASP A 50 7.43 2.00 -5.61
CA ASP A 50 6.10 1.44 -5.72
C ASP A 50 5.77 0.49 -4.56
N LEU A 51 4.48 0.22 -4.41
CA LEU A 51 3.91 -0.77 -3.50
C LEU A 51 3.31 -1.89 -4.33
N ASP A 52 3.69 -3.12 -4.00
CA ASP A 52 3.16 -4.33 -4.61
C ASP A 52 2.54 -5.21 -3.54
N ALA A 53 1.35 -5.71 -3.82
CA ALA A 53 0.61 -6.55 -2.89
C ALA A 53 -0.20 -7.62 -3.62
N ALA A 54 -0.37 -8.77 -2.98
CA ALA A 54 -1.43 -9.73 -3.30
C ALA A 54 -2.60 -9.51 -2.35
N PHE A 55 -3.83 -9.56 -2.87
CA PHE A 55 -5.04 -9.27 -2.11
C PHE A 55 -6.29 -9.79 -2.82
N ALA A 56 -7.36 -9.97 -2.05
CA ALA A 56 -8.70 -10.30 -2.55
C ALA A 56 -9.76 -9.64 -1.66
N PRO A 57 -10.86 -9.11 -2.21
CA PRO A 57 -11.25 -9.12 -3.64
C PRO A 57 -10.45 -8.12 -4.49
N THR A 58 -10.18 -8.44 -5.75
CA THR A 58 -9.30 -7.61 -6.60
C THR A 58 -9.90 -6.27 -6.99
N ASP A 59 -11.17 -6.23 -7.41
CA ASP A 59 -11.76 -5.04 -8.03
C ASP A 59 -11.84 -3.88 -7.03
N ILE A 60 -12.48 -4.10 -5.88
CA ILE A 60 -12.65 -3.06 -4.86
C ILE A 60 -11.33 -2.52 -4.30
N VAL A 61 -10.32 -3.38 -4.16
CA VAL A 61 -8.99 -2.97 -3.68
C VAL A 61 -8.25 -2.15 -4.73
N ARG A 62 -8.35 -2.52 -6.01
CA ARG A 62 -7.77 -1.72 -7.11
C ARG A 62 -8.43 -0.36 -7.24
N GLU A 63 -9.75 -0.30 -7.13
CA GLU A 63 -10.46 0.98 -7.19
C GLU A 63 -10.14 1.88 -5.99
N ALA A 64 -10.03 1.33 -4.78
CA ALA A 64 -9.61 2.08 -3.59
C ALA A 64 -8.16 2.57 -3.73
N ALA A 65 -7.24 1.72 -4.20
CA ALA A 65 -5.85 2.08 -4.42
C ALA A 65 -5.69 3.17 -5.49
N ALA A 66 -6.52 3.17 -6.53
CA ALA A 66 -6.53 4.23 -7.53
C ALA A 66 -6.91 5.60 -6.95
N THR A 67 -7.81 5.64 -5.95
CA THR A 67 -8.17 6.89 -5.24
C THR A 67 -7.04 7.43 -4.34
N VAL A 68 -6.22 6.55 -3.78
CA VAL A 68 -5.09 6.93 -2.90
C VAL A 68 -3.83 7.28 -3.69
N GLY A 69 -3.64 6.67 -4.87
CA GLY A 69 -2.42 6.80 -5.67
C GLY A 69 -2.39 7.97 -6.67
N GLU A 70 -3.45 8.78 -6.75
CA GLU A 70 -3.49 10.07 -7.49
C GLU A 70 -2.81 11.20 -6.70
#